data_AF-A0A8B8ZSK2-F1
#
_entry.id   AF-A0A8B8ZSK2-F1
#
_cell.length_a   1.000
_cell.length_b   1.000
_cell.length_c   1.000
_cell.angle_alpha   90.00
_cell.angle_beta   90.00
_cell.angle_gamma   90.00
#
_symmetry.space_group_name_H-M   'P 1'
#
loop_
_entity.id
_entity.type
_entity.pdbx_description
1 polymer ?
#
loop_
_entity_poly.entity_id
_entity_poly.type
_entity_poly.pdbx_seq_one_letter_code
_entity_poly.pdbx_strand_id
1 'polypeptide(L)'
;MQGFRSEFMRALPANSSSIGMFIDSCYSHCQSGAQETWLRSDSPVIDKMPIAKAVGDWYFGRTSMRKIDCPYPCNPTRHNREID
;
A
#
# COMPACT_ATOMS: atom_id res chain seq x y z
N MET A 1 16.83 3.65 2.00
CA MET A 1 15.51 2.99 1.91
C MET A 1 15.57 1.47 2.02
N GLN A 2 16.52 0.76 1.39
CA GLN A 2 16.54 -0.72 1.44
C GLN A 2 16.71 -1.31 2.85
N GLY A 3 17.62 -0.76 3.66
CA GLY A 3 17.79 -1.21 5.05
C GLY A 3 16.51 -1.06 5.88
N PHE A 4 15.86 0.10 5.79
CA PHE A 4 14.56 0.33 6.44
C PHE A 4 13.50 -0.67 5.97
N ARG A 5 13.43 -0.94 4.66
CA ARG A 5 12.50 -1.95 4.12
C ARG A 5 12.74 -3.31 4.75
N SER A 6 13.98 -3.78 4.82
CA SER A 6 14.30 -5.09 5.41
C SER A 6 13.80 -5.20 6.85
N GLU A 7 14.04 -4.16 7.66
CA GLU A 7 13.57 -4.11 9.05
C GLU A 7 12.04 -4.01 9.14
N PHE A 8 11.42 -3.18 8.32
CA PHE A 8 9.96 -3.06 8.23
C PHE A 8 9.30 -4.40 7.89
N MET A 9 9.84 -5.11 6.90
CA MET A 9 9.35 -6.43 6.48
C MET A 9 9.49 -7.49 7.57
N ARG A 10 10.58 -7.44 8.35
CA ARG A 10 10.83 -8.32 9.50
C ARG A 10 9.89 -8.05 10.67
N ALA A 11 9.42 -6.81 10.81
CA ALA A 11 8.51 -6.38 11.87
C ALA A 11 7.02 -6.63 11.56
N LEU A 12 6.68 -7.08 10.34
CA LEU A 12 5.29 -7.35 9.98
C LEU A 12 4.71 -8.48 10.84
N PRO A 13 3.42 -8.38 11.23
CA PRO A 13 2.77 -9.45 11.97
C PRO A 13 2.61 -10.69 11.08
N ALA A 14 2.34 -11.83 11.73
CA ALA A 14 1.96 -13.05 11.03
C ALA A 14 0.70 -12.82 10.18
N ASN A 15 0.59 -13.57 9.09
CA ASN A 15 -0.58 -13.49 8.23
C ASN A 15 -1.83 -13.98 8.98
N SER A 16 -2.92 -13.21 8.90
CA SER A 16 -4.20 -13.52 9.55
C SER A 16 -5.36 -13.03 8.70
N SER A 17 -6.49 -13.72 8.73
CA SER A 17 -7.73 -13.23 8.09
C SER A 17 -8.25 -11.93 8.72
N SER A 18 -7.92 -11.68 9.99
CA SER A 18 -8.30 -10.46 10.71
C SER A 18 -7.39 -9.26 10.43
N ILE A 19 -6.25 -9.45 9.75
CA ILE A 19 -5.27 -8.39 9.49
C ILE A 19 -5.14 -8.17 7.99
N GLY A 20 -5.45 -6.96 7.55
CA GLY A 20 -5.23 -6.49 6.18
C GLY A 20 -3.91 -5.73 6.07
N MET A 21 -3.14 -5.98 5.02
CA MET A 21 -1.92 -5.23 4.69
C MET A 21 -1.93 -4.82 3.22
N PHE A 22 -1.69 -3.53 2.98
CA PHE A 22 -1.39 -2.96 1.68
C PHE A 22 -0.13 -2.11 1.84
N ILE A 23 1.00 -2.64 1.36
CA ILE A 23 2.33 -2.04 1.50
C ILE A 23 2.85 -1.80 0.08
N ASP A 24 2.71 -0.56 -0.39
CA ASP A 24 3.18 -0.18 -1.72
C ASP A 24 4.61 0.32 -1.69
N SER A 25 5.22 0.40 -2.87
CA SER A 25 6.61 0.79 -3.02
C SER A 25 6.81 2.31 -2.91
N CYS A 26 6.06 3.06 -2.09
CA CYS A 26 6.07 4.53 -2.03
C CYS A 26 7.01 5.12 -0.98
N TYR A 27 7.44 6.37 -1.22
CA TYR A 27 7.97 7.25 -0.18
C TYR A 27 6.97 8.38 0.07
N SER A 28 5.98 8.12 0.92
CA SER A 28 4.85 9.01 1.18
C SER A 28 4.37 8.94 2.63
N HIS A 29 3.74 10.01 3.10
CA HIS A 29 3.08 10.10 4.41
C HIS A 29 1.60 10.47 4.24
N CYS A 30 0.72 10.03 5.16
CA CYS A 30 -0.74 10.24 5.10
C CYS A 30 -1.42 9.79 3.80
N GLN A 31 -0.89 8.76 3.12
CA GLN A 31 -1.39 8.31 1.82
C GLN A 31 -2.88 7.92 1.84
N SER A 32 -3.36 7.38 2.96
CA SER A 32 -4.76 7.00 3.14
C SER A 32 -5.70 8.16 3.50
N GLY A 33 -5.15 9.34 3.79
CA GLY A 33 -5.95 10.50 4.20
C GLY A 33 -6.48 11.35 3.03
N ALA A 34 -5.89 11.22 1.84
CA ALA A 34 -6.22 12.02 0.65
C ALA A 34 -6.91 11.17 -0.42
N GLN A 35 -8.01 11.66 -0.99
CA GLN A 35 -8.77 10.91 -2.00
C GLN A 35 -7.98 10.72 -3.29
N GLU A 36 -7.09 11.66 -3.60
CA GLU A 36 -6.17 11.64 -4.73
C GLU A 36 -5.22 10.43 -4.69
N THR A 37 -4.78 10.04 -3.49
CA THR A 37 -3.89 8.88 -3.29
C THR A 37 -4.63 7.62 -2.89
N TRP A 38 -5.88 7.73 -2.41
CA TRP A 38 -6.66 6.60 -1.90
C TRP A 38 -7.57 5.95 -2.95
N LEU A 39 -8.29 6.74 -3.75
CA LEU A 39 -9.41 6.27 -4.59
C LEU A 39 -9.45 6.84 -6.01
N ARG A 40 -8.73 7.93 -6.31
CA ARG A 40 -8.73 8.53 -7.65
C ARG A 40 -8.23 7.54 -8.71
N SER A 41 -8.60 7.77 -9.97
CA SER A 41 -8.28 6.87 -11.10
C SER A 41 -6.78 6.63 -11.33
N ASP A 42 -5.95 7.58 -10.92
CA ASP A 42 -4.49 7.55 -10.98
C ASP A 42 -3.84 7.26 -9.61
N SER A 43 -4.63 6.85 -8.60
CA SER A 43 -4.07 6.47 -7.30
C SER A 43 -3.07 5.31 -7.42
N PRO A 44 -2.09 5.21 -6.50
CA PRO A 44 -1.15 4.10 -6.49
C PRO A 44 -1.85 2.75 -6.41
N VAL A 45 -1.39 1.80 -7.22
CA VAL A 45 -1.94 0.45 -7.29
C VAL A 45 -0.87 -0.62 -7.10
N ILE A 46 -1.26 -1.74 -6.49
CA ILE A 46 -0.49 -3.00 -6.49
C ILE A 46 -1.35 -4.02 -7.25
N ASP A 47 -0.81 -4.69 -8.26
CA ASP A 47 -1.56 -5.65 -9.09
C ASP A 47 -2.90 -5.09 -9.62
N LYS A 48 -2.90 -3.83 -10.08
CA LYS A 48 -4.10 -3.09 -10.53
C LYS A 48 -5.17 -2.90 -9.45
N MET A 49 -4.83 -3.07 -8.18
CA MET A 49 -5.72 -2.83 -7.04
C MET A 49 -5.34 -1.52 -6.33
N PRO A 50 -6.23 -0.51 -6.31
CA PRO A 50 -6.03 0.70 -5.52
C PRO A 50 -6.29 0.44 -4.04
N ILE A 51 -5.78 1.34 -3.18
CA ILE A 51 -5.87 1.22 -1.71
C ILE A 51 -7.33 1.11 -1.26
N ALA A 52 -8.21 1.98 -1.76
CA ALA A 52 -9.63 1.96 -1.39
C ALA A 52 -10.31 0.61 -1.67
N LYS A 53 -9.98 -0.03 -2.79
CA LYS A 53 -10.52 -1.36 -3.13
C LYS A 53 -9.97 -2.42 -2.19
N ALA A 54 -8.66 -2.40 -1.92
CA ALA A 54 -8.03 -3.33 -1.00
C ALA A 54 -8.64 -3.25 0.40
N VAL A 55 -8.84 -2.04 0.92
CA VAL A 55 -9.47 -1.83 2.23
C VAL A 55 -10.93 -2.26 2.22
N GLY A 56 -11.70 -1.96 1.18
CA GLY A 56 -13.08 -2.42 1.06
C GLY A 56 -13.20 -3.94 1.04
N ASP A 57 -12.37 -4.63 0.25
CA ASP A 57 -12.42 -6.09 0.15
C ASP A 57 -12.01 -6.77 1.45
N TRP A 58 -11.05 -6.19 2.19
CA TRP A 58 -10.69 -6.65 3.53
C TRP A 58 -11.83 -6.41 4.54
N TYR A 59 -12.36 -5.19 4.61
CA TYR A 59 -13.37 -4.78 5.58
C TYR A 59 -14.66 -5.61 5.45
N PHE A 60 -15.10 -5.89 4.23
CA PHE A 60 -16.29 -6.71 3.96
C PHE A 60 -16.00 -8.21 3.92
N GLY A 61 -14.78 -8.65 4.26
CA GLY A 61 -14.41 -10.08 4.30
C GLY A 61 -14.47 -10.78 2.94
N ARG A 62 -14.34 -10.03 1.83
CA ARG A 62 -14.43 -10.58 0.47
C ARG A 62 -13.18 -11.36 0.08
N THR A 63 -12.02 -10.95 0.57
CA THR A 63 -10.73 -11.59 0.26
C THR A 63 -9.73 -11.30 1.38
N SER A 64 -8.84 -12.26 1.67
CA SER A 64 -7.68 -12.03 2.54
C SER A 64 -6.75 -11.00 1.89
N MET A 65 -6.47 -9.91 2.61
CA MET A 65 -5.74 -8.78 2.04
C MET A 65 -4.31 -8.73 2.55
N ARG A 66 -3.38 -9.25 1.75
CA ARG A 66 -1.93 -9.09 1.99
C ARG A 66 -1.23 -8.77 0.68
N LYS A 67 -1.20 -7.49 0.34
CA LYS A 67 -0.53 -6.94 -0.84
C LYS A 67 0.75 -6.24 -0.41
N ILE A 68 1.87 -6.77 -0.86
CA ILE A 68 3.20 -6.20 -0.61
C ILE A 68 3.89 -6.06 -1.93
N ASP A 69 4.23 -4.83 -2.27
CA ASP A 69 4.85 -4.45 -3.52
C ASP A 69 6.36 -4.77 -3.54
N CYS A 70 6.99 -4.58 -4.68
CA CYS A 70 8.43 -4.73 -4.86
C CYS A 70 9.24 -3.69 -4.06
N PRO A 71 10.54 -3.92 -3.82
CA PRO A 71 11.40 -2.97 -3.14
C PRO A 71 11.39 -1.58 -3.81
N TYR A 72 11.29 -0.53 -2.98
CA TYR A 72 11.37 0.87 -3.44
C TYR A 72 12.63 1.10 -4.27
N PRO A 73 12.63 1.92 -5.33
CA PRO A 73 11.49 2.61 -5.94
C PRO A 73 10.98 1.90 -7.20
N CYS A 74 10.07 0.91 -7.10
CA CYS A 74 9.65 0.16 -8.30
C CYS A 74 8.28 0.54 -8.87
N ASN A 75 7.36 1.06 -8.06
CA ASN A 75 5.99 1.22 -8.52
C ASN A 75 5.85 2.47 -9.41
N PRO A 76 5.34 2.38 -10.65
CA PRO A 76 5.25 3.52 -11.55
C PRO A 76 4.02 4.40 -11.28
N THR A 77 3.04 3.92 -10.51
CA THR A 77 1.79 4.64 -10.21
C THR A 77 1.87 5.50 -8.95
N ARG A 78 3.08 5.69 -8.43
CA ARG A 78 3.30 6.39 -7.18
C ARG A 78 3.22 7.89 -7.38
N HIS A 79 2.52 8.55 -6.48
CA HIS A 79 2.60 9.99 -6.33
C HIS A 79 3.76 10.32 -5.39
N ASN A 80 4.89 10.74 -5.95
CA ASN A 80 5.87 11.46 -5.15
C ASN A 80 5.23 12.84 -4.89
N ARG A 81 4.86 13.14 -3.64
CA ARG A 81 4.73 14.54 -3.26
C ARG A 81 6.15 15.09 -3.29
N GLU A 82 6.55 15.67 -4.42
CA GLU A 82 7.62 16.66 -4.40
C GLU A 82 7.15 17.70 -3.38
N ILE A 83 7.84 17.73 -2.24
CA ILE A 83 7.60 18.75 -1.23
C ILE A 83 8.04 20.04 -1.91
N ASP A 84 7.08 20.84 -2.37
CA ASP A 84 7.29 22.28 -2.57
C ASP A 84 7.70 22.93 -1.23
#